data_AF-X0VZ69-F1
#
_entry.id   AF-X0VZ69-F1
#
_cell.length_a   1.000
_cell.length_b   1.000
_cell.length_c   1.000
_cell.angle_alpha   90.00
_cell.angle_beta   90.00
_cell.angle_gamma   90.00
#
_symmetry.space_group_name_H-M   'P 1'
#
loop_
_entity.id
_entity.type
_entity.pdbx_description
1 polymer ?
#
loop_
_entity_poly.entity_id
_entity_poly.type
_entity_poly.pdbx_seq_one_letter_code
_entity_poly.pdbx_strand_id
1 'polypeptide(L)'
;RRLGSNMFHYPPRPMYLALLPGWTLERGRELDQPYKTDTLLKLGAVPTAERLALESLGRWGDRPLVLRQLARIAIITGEMDAARDYLRKLSKDIVHGRFAKEQLAKIDAGYDFGDDEEIAQIRSFMVHGDFFGPTPTQTMLETLVDENPANRMAFEYLMAHYLLTRQLDRFASYVHLVARFGYEEMPPHYAEALMVRYVHTGRRPPSEILPRDAVAVTQEGAFATLHKRCAGDARSLERTLSRDLPGTYYRYYYYIESLLLAPPATRTGDRS
;
A
#
# COMPACT_ATOMS: atom_id res chain seq x y z
N ARG A 1 -0.26 -6.27 -9.17
CA ARG A 1 1.14 -6.28 -8.65
C ARG A 1 1.11 -7.03 -7.33
N ARG A 2 1.98 -8.03 -7.09
CA ARG A 2 2.03 -8.77 -5.81
C ARG A 2 3.04 -8.10 -4.87
N LEU A 3 2.58 -7.28 -3.93
CA LEU A 3 3.49 -6.52 -3.05
C LEU A 3 4.34 -7.45 -2.15
N GLY A 4 3.75 -8.56 -1.69
CA GLY A 4 4.44 -9.56 -0.86
C GLY A 4 5.59 -10.32 -1.55
N SER A 5 5.78 -10.17 -2.87
CA SER A 5 6.83 -10.88 -3.61
C SER A 5 7.89 -9.96 -4.20
N ASN A 6 7.54 -8.70 -4.52
CA ASN A 6 8.39 -7.86 -5.36
C ASN A 6 8.88 -6.59 -4.66
N MET A 7 8.39 -6.27 -3.46
CA MET A 7 8.61 -4.97 -2.82
C MET A 7 10.07 -4.68 -2.48
N PHE A 8 10.86 -5.70 -2.13
CA PHE A 8 12.25 -5.51 -1.67
C PHE A 8 13.32 -5.80 -2.71
N HIS A 9 12.94 -6.10 -3.95
CA HIS A 9 13.88 -6.39 -5.05
C HIS A 9 14.75 -5.18 -5.44
N TYR A 10 14.33 -3.96 -5.08
CA TYR A 10 15.09 -2.75 -5.32
C TYR A 10 15.91 -2.37 -4.07
N PRO A 11 17.04 -1.63 -4.19
CA PRO A 11 17.91 -1.31 -3.05
C PRO A 11 17.17 -0.51 -1.97
N PRO A 12 17.32 -0.82 -0.66
CA PRO A 12 16.69 -0.08 0.45
C PRO A 12 16.98 1.44 0.31
N ARG A 13 16.01 2.22 -0.19
CA ARG A 13 16.02 3.68 -0.24
C ARG A 13 14.94 4.15 0.74
N PRO A 14 15.11 5.31 1.39
CA PRO A 14 14.08 5.90 2.25
C PRO A 14 12.72 6.12 1.56
N MET A 15 12.66 5.98 0.22
CA MET A 15 11.48 6.21 -0.61
C MET A 15 10.46 5.07 -0.66
N TYR A 16 10.74 3.85 -0.15
CA TYR A 16 9.73 2.77 -0.20
C TYR A 16 8.44 3.12 0.53
N LEU A 17 8.56 3.91 1.58
CA LEU A 17 7.43 4.37 2.35
C LEU A 17 6.57 5.38 1.57
N ALA A 18 7.13 6.11 0.60
CA ALA A 18 6.36 7.02 -0.26
C ALA A 18 5.38 6.30 -1.21
N LEU A 19 5.49 4.97 -1.35
CA LEU A 19 4.57 4.15 -2.15
C LEU A 19 3.31 3.74 -1.36
N LEU A 20 3.28 3.96 -0.03
CA LEU A 20 2.10 3.69 0.78
C LEU A 20 1.14 4.90 0.74
N PRO A 21 -0.16 4.70 0.54
CA PRO A 21 -1.12 5.78 0.31
C PRO A 21 -1.18 6.77 1.46
N GLY A 22 -1.00 6.31 2.71
CA GLY A 22 -1.04 7.19 3.88
C GLY A 22 0.31 7.78 4.32
N TRP A 23 1.46 7.35 3.80
CA TRP A 23 2.74 7.94 4.20
C TRP A 23 2.88 9.42 3.78
N THR A 24 2.05 9.82 2.82
CA THR A 24 1.89 11.21 2.41
C THR A 24 0.68 11.91 3.03
N LEU A 25 -0.22 11.20 3.72
CA LEU A 25 -1.17 11.83 4.66
C LEU A 25 -0.41 12.40 5.86
N GLU A 26 0.62 11.70 6.35
CA GLU A 26 1.42 12.14 7.50
C GLU A 26 2.47 13.21 7.14
N ARG A 27 2.95 13.25 5.89
CA ARG A 27 3.82 14.32 5.38
C ARG A 27 3.26 14.85 4.07
N GLY A 28 2.50 15.93 4.17
CA GLY A 28 1.82 16.62 3.07
C GLY A 28 2.72 16.93 1.86
N ARG A 29 2.88 15.95 0.96
CA ARG A 29 3.37 16.20 -0.40
C ARG A 29 2.16 16.38 -1.31
N GLU A 30 1.99 17.63 -1.67
CA GLU A 30 0.80 18.27 -2.26
C GLU A 30 0.61 17.98 -3.77
N LEU A 31 1.55 17.28 -4.41
CA LEU A 31 1.60 17.10 -5.87
C LEU A 31 1.00 15.78 -6.39
N ASP A 32 0.51 14.91 -5.51
CA ASP A 32 0.16 13.52 -5.85
C ASP A 32 -1.29 13.13 -5.48
N GLN A 33 -2.11 14.11 -5.08
CA GLN A 33 -3.50 13.85 -4.69
C GLN A 33 -4.33 13.15 -5.78
N PRO A 34 -4.23 13.50 -7.07
CA PRO A 34 -5.02 12.84 -8.11
C PRO A 34 -4.72 11.35 -8.25
N TYR A 35 -3.45 10.93 -8.19
CA TYR A 35 -3.09 9.52 -8.36
C TYR A 35 -3.48 8.65 -7.16
N LYS A 36 -3.69 9.26 -5.99
CA LYS A 36 -4.09 8.58 -4.76
C LYS A 36 -5.57 8.22 -4.74
N THR A 37 -6.42 9.04 -5.35
CA THR A 37 -7.88 8.82 -5.38
C THR A 37 -8.23 7.45 -5.98
N ASP A 38 -7.62 7.05 -7.10
CA ASP A 38 -7.88 5.73 -7.70
C ASP A 38 -7.48 4.57 -6.78
N THR A 39 -6.33 4.71 -6.11
CA THR A 39 -5.87 3.72 -5.13
C THR A 39 -6.83 3.64 -3.94
N LEU A 40 -7.26 4.78 -3.39
CA LEU A 40 -8.19 4.84 -2.26
C LEU A 40 -9.56 4.25 -2.61
N LEU A 41 -10.06 4.51 -3.82
CA LEU A 41 -11.30 3.89 -4.31
C LEU A 41 -11.19 2.37 -4.34
N LYS A 42 -10.12 1.82 -4.93
CA LYS A 42 -9.88 0.37 -4.99
C LYS A 42 -9.64 -0.26 -3.62
N LEU A 43 -9.10 0.51 -2.68
CA LEU A 43 -8.93 0.11 -1.30
C LEU A 43 -10.25 0.10 -0.51
N GLY A 44 -11.31 0.75 -1.00
CA GLY A 44 -12.59 0.89 -0.30
C GLY A 44 -12.73 2.17 0.53
N ALA A 45 -11.69 3.01 0.58
CA ALA A 45 -11.68 4.30 1.28
C ALA A 45 -12.34 5.41 0.45
N VAL A 46 -13.56 5.17 -0.05
CA VAL A 46 -14.30 6.09 -0.93
C VAL A 46 -14.55 7.46 -0.27
N PRO A 47 -14.99 7.55 1.01
CA PRO A 47 -15.18 8.85 1.66
C PRO A 47 -13.90 9.70 1.72
N THR A 48 -12.77 9.06 2.00
CA THR A 48 -11.46 9.74 2.02
C THR A 48 -11.02 10.16 0.62
N ALA A 49 -11.29 9.34 -0.40
CA ALA A 49 -11.03 9.69 -1.80
C ALA A 49 -11.84 10.92 -2.22
N GLU A 50 -13.13 10.97 -1.85
CA GLU A 50 -14.02 12.10 -2.10
C GLU A 50 -13.54 13.38 -1.44
N ARG A 51 -13.21 13.31 -0.14
CA ARG A 51 -12.68 14.46 0.60
C ARG A 51 -11.42 15.03 -0.04
N LEU A 52 -10.46 14.19 -0.41
CA LEU A 52 -9.23 14.64 -1.09
C LEU A 52 -9.51 15.27 -2.47
N ALA A 53 -10.50 14.74 -3.20
CA ALA A 53 -10.90 15.32 -4.48
C ALA A 53 -11.58 16.69 -4.31
N LEU A 54 -12.40 16.87 -3.27
CA LEU A 54 -13.02 18.15 -2.91
C LEU A 54 -11.98 19.18 -2.43
N GLU A 55 -11.00 18.76 -1.62
CA GLU A 55 -9.85 19.61 -1.24
C GLU A 55 -9.06 20.05 -2.48
N SER A 56 -8.84 19.14 -3.44
CA SER A 56 -8.22 19.46 -4.72
C SER A 56 -9.04 20.47 -5.53
N LEU A 57 -10.37 20.39 -5.51
CA LEU A 57 -11.25 21.39 -6.13
C LEU A 57 -11.12 22.76 -5.46
N GLY A 58 -11.14 22.81 -4.13
CA GLY A 58 -10.96 24.08 -3.39
C GLY A 58 -9.59 24.73 -3.65
N ARG A 59 -8.55 23.91 -3.82
CA ARG A 59 -7.17 24.39 -4.04
C ARG A 59 -6.87 24.75 -5.49
N TRP A 60 -7.33 23.94 -6.43
CA TRP A 60 -6.91 24.00 -7.84
C TRP A 60 -8.03 24.42 -8.79
N GLY A 61 -9.25 24.57 -8.29
CA GLY A 61 -10.43 24.93 -9.06
C GLY A 61 -10.84 23.86 -10.07
N ASP A 62 -11.55 24.30 -11.11
CA ASP A 62 -12.20 23.47 -12.14
C ASP A 62 -11.20 22.85 -13.15
N ARG A 63 -10.01 22.43 -12.70
CA ARG A 63 -9.05 21.76 -13.59
C ARG A 63 -9.61 20.44 -14.11
N PRO A 64 -9.34 20.07 -15.38
CA PRO A 64 -9.94 18.89 -16.00
C PRO A 64 -9.72 17.58 -15.22
N LEU A 65 -8.52 17.37 -14.68
CA LEU A 65 -8.21 16.17 -13.88
C LEU A 65 -9.02 16.11 -12.57
N VAL A 66 -9.25 17.25 -11.92
CA VAL A 66 -10.02 17.32 -10.67
C VAL A 66 -11.50 17.06 -10.94
N LEU A 67 -12.06 17.72 -11.96
CA LEU A 67 -13.45 17.51 -12.38
C LEU A 67 -13.70 16.06 -12.80
N ARG A 68 -12.75 15.44 -13.52
CA ARG A 68 -12.84 14.04 -13.92
C ARG A 68 -12.89 13.10 -12.73
N GLN A 69 -12.12 13.38 -11.68
CA GLN A 69 -12.11 12.57 -10.47
C GLN A 69 -13.40 12.71 -9.68
N LEU A 70 -13.86 13.94 -9.47
CA LEU A 70 -15.12 14.20 -8.77
C LEU A 70 -16.30 13.57 -9.52
N ALA A 71 -16.34 13.68 -10.85
CA ALA A 71 -17.35 12.98 -11.65
C ALA A 71 -17.31 11.47 -11.44
N ARG A 72 -16.13 10.85 -11.45
CA ARG A 72 -15.99 9.40 -11.23
C ARG A 72 -16.42 8.98 -9.84
N ILE A 73 -16.01 9.71 -8.80
CA ILE A 73 -16.38 9.45 -7.41
C ILE A 73 -17.90 9.56 -7.26
N ALA A 74 -18.51 10.62 -7.80
CA ALA A 74 -19.96 10.83 -7.78
C ALA A 74 -20.71 9.69 -8.49
N ILE A 75 -20.18 9.18 -9.61
CA ILE A 75 -20.74 7.98 -10.27
C ILE A 75 -20.66 6.76 -9.33
N ILE A 76 -19.51 6.53 -8.69
CA ILE A 76 -19.30 5.42 -7.76
C ILE A 76 -20.23 5.50 -6.56
N THR A 77 -20.40 6.68 -5.95
CA THR A 77 -21.26 6.87 -4.78
C THR A 77 -22.75 6.92 -5.11
N GLY A 78 -23.11 7.10 -6.38
CA GLY A 78 -24.51 7.18 -6.83
C GLY A 78 -25.05 8.60 -6.93
N GLU A 79 -24.23 9.61 -6.65
CA GLU A 79 -24.56 11.04 -6.70
C GLU A 79 -24.59 11.56 -8.15
N MET A 80 -25.57 11.08 -8.93
CA MET A 80 -25.65 11.32 -10.38
C MET A 80 -25.79 12.80 -10.74
N ASP A 81 -26.44 13.61 -9.91
CA ASP A 81 -26.60 15.04 -10.17
C ASP A 81 -25.27 15.79 -10.04
N ALA A 82 -24.50 15.49 -9.00
CA ALA A 82 -23.14 16.01 -8.86
C ALA A 82 -22.25 15.53 -10.02
N ALA A 83 -22.35 14.26 -10.40
CA ALA A 83 -21.62 13.71 -11.55
C ALA A 83 -21.94 14.49 -12.84
N ARG A 84 -23.22 14.76 -13.12
CA ARG A 84 -23.65 15.55 -14.29
C ARG A 84 -23.03 16.94 -14.28
N ASP A 85 -23.01 17.62 -13.14
CA ASP A 85 -22.49 18.99 -13.06
C ASP A 85 -20.97 19.04 -13.30
N TYR A 86 -20.21 18.11 -12.72
CA TYR A 86 -18.77 18.01 -12.98
C TYR A 86 -18.48 17.65 -14.45
N LEU A 87 -19.24 16.71 -15.04
CA LEU A 87 -19.09 16.33 -16.45
C LEU A 87 -19.48 17.46 -17.40
N ARG A 88 -20.52 18.23 -17.12
CA ARG A 88 -20.91 19.41 -17.91
C ARG A 88 -19.79 20.44 -17.96
N LYS A 89 -19.17 20.74 -16.81
CA LYS A 89 -17.98 21.60 -16.76
C LYS A 89 -16.83 21.02 -17.58
N LEU A 90 -16.53 19.73 -17.40
CA LEU A 90 -15.45 19.02 -18.09
C LEU A 90 -15.68 18.91 -19.60
N SER A 91 -16.93 18.89 -20.07
CA SER A 91 -17.29 18.77 -21.49
C SER A 91 -16.75 19.89 -22.39
N LYS A 92 -16.39 21.03 -21.78
CA LYS A 92 -15.81 22.20 -22.44
C LYS A 92 -14.29 22.07 -22.64
N ASP A 93 -13.65 21.12 -21.99
CA ASP A 93 -12.21 20.86 -22.12
C ASP A 93 -11.89 20.18 -23.45
N ILE A 94 -10.76 20.55 -24.06
CA ILE A 94 -10.36 20.04 -25.39
C ILE A 94 -9.94 18.56 -25.29
N VAL A 95 -9.25 18.15 -24.22
CA VAL A 95 -8.65 16.82 -24.08
C VAL A 95 -9.64 15.84 -23.47
N HIS A 96 -10.36 16.26 -22.43
CA HIS A 96 -11.25 15.44 -21.64
C HIS A 96 -12.73 15.62 -21.98
N GLY A 97 -13.09 16.58 -22.85
CA GLY A 97 -14.48 16.90 -23.16
C GLY A 97 -15.21 15.77 -23.89
N ARG A 98 -14.52 15.00 -24.74
CA ARG A 98 -15.09 13.81 -25.40
C ARG A 98 -15.54 12.77 -24.36
N PHE A 99 -14.64 12.42 -23.44
CA PHE A 99 -14.96 11.51 -22.34
C PHE A 99 -16.17 11.99 -21.54
N ALA A 100 -16.21 13.30 -21.22
CA ALA A 100 -17.30 13.85 -20.43
C ALA A 100 -18.67 13.76 -21.14
N LYS A 101 -18.69 14.02 -22.47
CA LYS A 101 -19.91 13.87 -23.29
C LYS A 101 -20.37 12.43 -23.39
N GLU A 102 -19.45 11.48 -23.52
CA GLU A 102 -19.76 10.04 -23.54
C GLU A 102 -20.39 9.60 -22.21
N GLN A 103 -19.85 10.04 -21.07
CA GLN A 103 -20.44 9.73 -19.76
C GLN A 103 -21.80 10.40 -19.54
N LEU A 104 -21.97 11.66 -19.97
CA LEU A 104 -23.28 12.34 -19.92
C LEU A 104 -24.33 11.59 -20.74
N ALA A 105 -23.98 11.16 -21.96
CA ALA A 105 -24.89 10.39 -22.80
C ALA A 105 -25.34 9.07 -22.14
N LYS A 106 -24.42 8.37 -21.44
CA LYS A 106 -24.77 7.19 -20.65
C LYS A 106 -25.77 7.53 -19.53
N ILE A 107 -25.49 8.58 -18.77
CA ILE A 107 -26.35 9.04 -17.67
C ILE A 107 -27.74 9.41 -18.19
N ASP A 108 -27.82 10.15 -19.31
CA ASP A 108 -29.08 10.59 -19.90
C ASP A 108 -29.88 9.44 -20.52
N ALA A 109 -29.20 8.39 -20.98
CA ALA A 109 -29.81 7.15 -21.46
C ALA A 109 -30.28 6.22 -20.33
N GLY A 110 -30.06 6.57 -19.06
CA GLY A 110 -30.43 5.73 -17.92
C GLY A 110 -29.55 4.49 -17.74
N TYR A 111 -28.29 4.54 -18.20
CA TYR A 111 -27.33 3.45 -18.01
C TYR A 111 -27.09 3.17 -16.52
N ASP A 112 -27.14 1.89 -16.14
CA ASP A 112 -26.77 1.47 -14.78
C ASP A 112 -25.26 1.26 -14.68
N PHE A 113 -24.58 2.20 -14.01
CA PHE A 113 -23.16 2.09 -13.72
C PHE A 113 -22.82 0.93 -12.76
N GLY A 114 -23.81 0.25 -12.17
CA GLY A 114 -23.63 -1.01 -11.47
C GLY A 114 -23.19 -2.16 -12.38
N ASP A 115 -23.44 -2.09 -13.69
CA ASP A 115 -22.99 -3.09 -14.66
C ASP A 115 -21.49 -2.96 -14.97
N ASP A 116 -20.86 -1.83 -14.64
CA ASP A 116 -19.42 -1.65 -14.80
C ASP A 116 -18.67 -2.41 -13.70
N GLU A 117 -17.96 -3.47 -14.07
CA GLU A 117 -17.25 -4.38 -13.13
C GLU A 117 -16.35 -3.65 -12.13
N GLU A 118 -15.60 -2.62 -12.57
CA GLU A 118 -14.74 -1.84 -11.68
C GLU A 118 -15.56 -1.06 -10.64
N ILE A 119 -16.70 -0.48 -11.04
CA ILE A 119 -17.56 0.30 -10.15
C ILE A 119 -18.25 -0.63 -9.16
N ALA A 120 -18.80 -1.75 -9.64
CA ALA A 120 -19.39 -2.78 -8.79
C ALA A 120 -18.39 -3.29 -7.74
N GLN A 121 -17.15 -3.56 -8.17
CA GLN A 121 -16.08 -3.99 -7.27
C GLN A 121 -15.75 -2.92 -6.22
N ILE A 122 -15.56 -1.66 -6.61
CA ILE A 122 -15.27 -0.57 -5.67
C ILE A 122 -16.42 -0.41 -4.66
N ARG A 123 -17.67 -0.43 -5.13
CA ARG A 123 -18.85 -0.35 -4.26
C ARG A 123 -18.90 -1.51 -3.25
N SER A 124 -18.53 -2.72 -3.67
CA SER A 124 -18.51 -3.89 -2.80
C SER A 124 -17.48 -3.83 -1.67
N PHE A 125 -16.44 -2.98 -1.80
CA PHE A 125 -15.41 -2.79 -0.80
C PHE A 125 -15.54 -1.48 -0.02
N MET A 126 -16.59 -0.70 -0.28
CA MET A 126 -16.74 0.62 0.31
C MET A 126 -16.97 0.51 1.82
N VAL A 127 -16.11 1.15 2.60
CA VAL A 127 -16.29 1.33 4.04
C VAL A 127 -17.14 2.57 4.28
N HIS A 128 -18.17 2.43 5.12
CA HIS A 128 -19.17 3.49 5.34
C HIS A 128 -18.75 4.52 6.41
N GLY A 129 -17.54 4.41 6.98
CA GLY A 129 -16.94 5.42 7.86
C GLY A 129 -15.94 6.30 7.11
N ASP A 130 -16.01 7.62 7.28
CA ASP A 130 -14.89 8.49 6.88
C ASP A 130 -13.79 8.45 7.95
N PHE A 131 -12.56 8.32 7.49
CA PHE A 131 -11.37 8.51 8.30
C PHE A 131 -11.18 10.01 8.54
N PHE A 132 -11.98 10.58 9.45
CA PHE A 132 -11.95 12.00 9.77
C PHE A 132 -10.60 12.42 10.38
N GLY A 133 -9.99 13.47 9.84
CA GLY A 133 -8.73 14.04 10.34
C GLY A 133 -7.47 13.26 9.91
N PRO A 134 -6.32 13.50 10.55
CA PRO A 134 -5.08 12.79 10.25
C PRO A 134 -5.15 11.37 10.82
N THR A 135 -5.95 10.52 10.20
CA THR A 135 -6.00 9.10 10.55
C THR A 135 -4.67 8.46 10.13
N PRO A 136 -3.96 7.78 11.05
CA PRO A 136 -2.73 7.09 10.70
C PRO A 136 -2.98 6.08 9.58
N THR A 137 -2.02 5.98 8.66
CA THR A 137 -2.09 5.05 7.52
C THR A 137 -2.45 3.63 7.96
N GLN A 138 -1.85 3.21 9.07
CA GLN A 138 -2.06 1.90 9.67
C GLN A 138 -3.53 1.68 10.04
N THR A 139 -4.13 2.59 10.81
CA THR A 139 -5.51 2.49 11.28
C THR A 139 -6.50 2.42 10.12
N MET A 140 -6.27 3.23 9.09
CA MET A 140 -7.07 3.18 7.86
C MET A 140 -6.98 1.80 7.20
N LEU A 141 -5.77 1.28 6.96
CA LEU A 141 -5.58 -0.01 6.30
C LEU A 141 -6.11 -1.19 7.14
N GLU A 142 -5.95 -1.16 8.46
CA GLU A 142 -6.54 -2.14 9.38
C GLU A 142 -8.07 -2.15 9.25
N THR A 143 -8.72 -0.98 9.33
CA THR A 143 -10.18 -0.85 9.20
C THR A 143 -10.68 -1.38 7.85
N LEU A 144 -10.00 -1.03 6.75
CA LEU A 144 -10.38 -1.49 5.41
C LEU A 144 -10.29 -3.02 5.27
N VAL A 145 -9.30 -3.66 5.88
CA VAL A 145 -9.14 -5.11 5.88
C VAL A 145 -10.16 -5.78 6.79
N ASP A 146 -10.42 -5.21 7.96
CA ASP A 146 -11.36 -5.77 8.94
C ASP A 146 -12.80 -5.73 8.44
N GLU A 147 -13.22 -4.62 7.82
CA GLU A 147 -14.57 -4.49 7.26
C GLU A 147 -14.72 -5.26 5.94
N ASN A 148 -13.68 -5.30 5.10
CA ASN A 148 -13.71 -5.93 3.79
C ASN A 148 -12.56 -6.92 3.61
N PRO A 149 -12.56 -8.06 4.30
CA PRO A 149 -11.44 -9.00 4.28
C PRO A 149 -11.31 -9.77 2.95
N ALA A 150 -12.25 -9.60 2.01
CA ALA A 150 -12.14 -10.08 0.64
C ALA A 150 -11.37 -9.10 -0.27
N ASN A 151 -11.12 -7.86 0.18
CA ASN A 151 -10.32 -6.88 -0.56
C ASN A 151 -8.83 -7.22 -0.47
N ARG A 152 -8.36 -8.01 -1.44
CA ARG A 152 -6.95 -8.39 -1.58
C ARG A 152 -6.01 -7.21 -1.60
N MET A 153 -6.41 -6.10 -2.23
CA MET A 153 -5.56 -4.92 -2.33
C MET A 153 -5.37 -4.27 -0.97
N ALA A 154 -6.44 -4.11 -0.18
CA ALA A 154 -6.33 -3.60 1.20
C ALA A 154 -5.40 -4.47 2.05
N PHE A 155 -5.56 -5.79 1.97
CA PHE A 155 -4.68 -6.74 2.65
C PHE A 155 -3.22 -6.58 2.22
N GLU A 156 -2.92 -6.62 0.92
CA GLU A 156 -1.54 -6.52 0.44
C GLU A 156 -0.87 -5.19 0.85
N TYR A 157 -1.63 -4.08 0.89
CA TYR A 157 -1.14 -2.78 1.36
C TYR A 157 -0.92 -2.75 2.88
N LEU A 158 -1.81 -3.35 3.68
CA LEU A 158 -1.62 -3.47 5.13
C LEU A 158 -0.37 -4.28 5.45
N MET A 159 -0.19 -5.44 4.80
CA MET A 159 0.99 -6.26 4.99
C MET A 159 2.26 -5.51 4.57
N ALA A 160 2.24 -4.81 3.44
CA ALA A 160 3.35 -3.97 3.01
C ALA A 160 3.70 -2.88 4.03
N HIS A 161 2.68 -2.22 4.61
CA HIS A 161 2.87 -1.23 5.67
C HIS A 161 3.59 -1.82 6.88
N TYR A 162 3.16 -2.98 7.39
CA TYR A 162 3.83 -3.61 8.53
C TYR A 162 5.27 -4.04 8.24
N LEU A 163 5.55 -4.56 7.04
CA LEU A 163 6.91 -4.92 6.66
C LEU A 163 7.82 -3.71 6.60
N LEU A 164 7.36 -2.63 5.95
CA LEU A 164 8.10 -1.38 5.81
C LEU A 164 8.27 -0.61 7.14
N THR A 165 7.37 -0.83 8.11
CA THR A 165 7.49 -0.24 9.45
C THR A 165 8.10 -1.22 10.47
N ARG A 166 8.53 -2.42 10.02
CA ARG A 166 9.09 -3.51 10.84
C ARG A 166 8.18 -3.93 12.01
N GLN A 167 6.87 -3.73 11.90
CA GLN A 167 5.89 -4.11 12.91
C GLN A 167 5.52 -5.61 12.80
N LEU A 168 6.49 -6.48 13.09
CA LEU A 168 6.38 -7.92 12.82
C LEU A 168 5.30 -8.64 13.63
N ASP A 169 4.98 -8.18 14.84
CA ASP A 169 3.88 -8.77 15.61
C ASP A 169 2.50 -8.44 15.03
N ARG A 170 2.32 -7.22 14.52
CA ARG A 170 1.10 -6.82 13.80
C ARG A 170 1.00 -7.54 12.45
N PHE A 171 2.11 -7.66 11.72
CA PHE A 171 2.19 -8.50 10.53
C PHE A 171 1.71 -9.93 10.83
N ALA A 172 2.23 -10.54 11.90
CA ALA A 172 1.89 -11.92 12.26
C ALA A 172 0.41 -12.10 12.66
N SER A 173 -0.27 -11.07 13.16
CA SER A 173 -1.70 -11.17 13.47
C SER A 173 -2.58 -11.19 12.23
N TYR A 174 -2.15 -10.62 11.10
CA TYR A 174 -2.94 -10.55 9.86
C TYR A 174 -2.54 -11.57 8.80
N VAL A 175 -1.31 -12.12 8.83
CA VAL A 175 -0.78 -12.98 7.76
C VAL A 175 -1.66 -14.20 7.44
N HIS A 176 -2.42 -14.71 8.41
CA HIS A 176 -3.33 -15.84 8.23
C HIS A 176 -4.42 -15.59 7.17
N LEU A 177 -4.77 -14.31 6.91
CA LEU A 177 -5.74 -13.94 5.88
C LEU A 177 -5.25 -14.23 4.47
N VAL A 178 -3.95 -14.48 4.26
CA VAL A 178 -3.38 -14.85 2.95
C VAL A 178 -4.13 -16.04 2.32
N ALA A 179 -4.62 -16.98 3.13
CA ALA A 179 -5.37 -18.15 2.68
C ALA A 179 -6.66 -17.80 1.93
N ARG A 180 -7.22 -16.61 2.14
CA ARG A 180 -8.46 -16.14 1.50
C ARG A 180 -8.29 -15.74 0.04
N PHE A 181 -7.07 -15.47 -0.40
CA PHE A 181 -6.83 -14.86 -1.71
C PHE A 181 -6.28 -15.84 -2.76
N GLY A 182 -6.36 -17.13 -2.47
CA GLY A 182 -5.98 -18.19 -3.41
C GLY A 182 -4.52 -18.12 -3.84
N TYR A 183 -3.61 -17.68 -2.97
CA TYR A 183 -2.19 -17.77 -3.25
C TYR A 183 -1.80 -19.25 -3.32
N GLU A 184 -1.21 -19.66 -4.44
CA GLU A 184 -0.66 -21.02 -4.62
C GLU A 184 0.43 -21.32 -3.58
N GLU A 185 1.23 -20.30 -3.24
CA GLU A 185 2.32 -20.36 -2.28
C GLU A 185 2.40 -19.06 -1.48
N MET A 186 2.95 -19.14 -0.26
CA MET A 186 3.21 -17.98 0.58
C MET A 186 4.09 -16.97 -0.18
N PRO A 187 3.71 -15.68 -0.27
CA PRO A 187 4.59 -14.67 -0.82
C PRO A 187 5.96 -14.66 -0.11
N PRO A 188 7.10 -14.67 -0.85
CA PRO A 188 8.43 -14.83 -0.25
C PRO A 188 8.73 -13.85 0.88
N HIS A 189 8.39 -12.57 0.72
CA HIS A 189 8.67 -11.58 1.76
C HIS A 189 7.85 -11.77 3.04
N TYR A 190 6.70 -12.45 2.93
CA TYR A 190 5.88 -12.78 4.10
C TYR A 190 6.53 -13.92 4.89
N ALA A 191 7.03 -14.95 4.19
CA ALA A 191 7.81 -16.02 4.80
C ALA A 191 9.09 -15.51 5.46
N GLU A 192 9.85 -14.66 4.76
CA GLU A 192 11.05 -14.03 5.29
C GLU A 192 10.76 -13.23 6.57
N ALA A 193 9.67 -12.48 6.59
CA ALA A 193 9.26 -11.71 7.77
C ALA A 193 8.89 -12.58 8.98
N LEU A 194 8.22 -13.71 8.74
CA LEU A 194 7.94 -14.70 9.77
C LEU A 194 9.23 -15.30 10.35
N MET A 195 10.22 -15.56 9.49
CA MET A 195 11.51 -16.08 9.92
C MET A 195 12.31 -15.04 10.72
N VAL A 196 12.32 -13.77 10.31
CA VAL A 196 12.89 -12.68 11.11
C VAL A 196 12.23 -12.61 12.48
N ARG A 197 10.89 -12.66 12.54
CA ARG A 197 10.17 -12.66 13.81
C ARG A 197 10.55 -13.85 14.68
N TYR A 198 10.66 -15.04 14.09
CA TYR A 198 11.02 -16.26 14.80
C TYR A 198 12.40 -16.15 15.47
N VAL A 199 13.42 -15.64 14.77
CA VAL A 199 14.77 -15.53 15.36
C VAL A 199 14.84 -14.52 16.51
N HIS A 200 13.96 -13.51 16.54
CA HIS A 200 13.91 -12.52 17.62
C HIS A 200 13.05 -12.95 18.80
N THR A 201 11.96 -13.68 18.55
CA THR A 201 10.92 -13.96 19.58
C THR A 201 10.86 -15.42 20.01
N GLY A 202 11.50 -16.33 19.26
CA GLY A 202 11.37 -17.79 19.43
C GLY A 202 9.99 -18.35 19.04
N ARG A 203 9.04 -17.50 18.61
CA ARG A 203 7.68 -17.91 18.24
C ARG A 203 7.67 -18.44 16.83
N ARG A 204 7.50 -19.76 16.66
CA ARG A 204 7.43 -20.38 15.34
C ARG A 204 6.21 -19.87 14.55
N PRO A 205 6.35 -19.67 13.23
CA PRO A 205 5.20 -19.49 12.37
C PRO A 205 4.33 -20.75 12.36
N PRO A 206 3.01 -20.63 12.17
CA PRO A 206 2.13 -21.78 11.98
C PRO A 206 2.61 -22.62 10.79
N SER A 207 2.65 -23.94 10.94
CA SER A 207 3.20 -24.87 9.92
C SER A 207 2.40 -24.85 8.61
N GLU A 208 1.11 -24.52 8.69
CA GLU A 208 0.21 -24.38 7.54
C GLU A 208 0.59 -23.19 6.62
N ILE A 209 1.40 -22.27 7.15
CA ILE A 209 1.75 -20.98 6.56
C ILE A 209 3.21 -20.98 6.06
N LEU A 210 3.97 -22.06 6.28
CA LEU A 210 5.36 -22.17 5.85
C LEU A 210 5.49 -22.37 4.34
N PRO A 211 6.56 -21.83 3.71
CA PRO A 211 6.84 -22.07 2.30
C PRO A 211 6.96 -23.56 1.98
N ARG A 212 6.43 -23.96 0.82
CA ARG A 212 6.56 -25.32 0.31
C ARG A 212 7.57 -25.42 -0.83
N ASP A 213 7.99 -24.29 -1.38
CA ASP A 213 8.96 -24.24 -2.46
C ASP A 213 10.38 -24.43 -1.91
N ALA A 214 11.19 -25.21 -2.65
CA ALA A 214 12.55 -25.53 -2.24
C ALA A 214 13.45 -24.29 -2.14
N VAL A 215 13.15 -23.22 -2.89
CA VAL A 215 13.94 -21.98 -2.89
C VAL A 215 13.75 -21.22 -1.58
N ALA A 216 12.51 -20.97 -1.14
CA ALA A 216 12.26 -20.32 0.14
C ALA A 216 12.80 -21.13 1.31
N VAL A 217 12.62 -22.47 1.30
CA VAL A 217 13.21 -23.36 2.34
C VAL A 217 14.73 -23.23 2.38
N THR A 218 15.39 -23.14 1.22
CA THR A 218 16.84 -22.94 1.14
C THR A 218 17.26 -21.57 1.66
N GLN A 219 16.52 -20.50 1.32
CA GLN A 219 16.79 -19.14 1.80
C GLN A 219 16.58 -19.01 3.31
N GLU A 220 15.55 -19.65 3.88
CA GLU A 220 15.33 -19.75 5.32
C GLU A 220 16.51 -20.40 6.05
N GLY A 221 16.98 -21.54 5.54
CA GLY A 221 18.14 -22.25 6.09
C GLY A 221 19.44 -21.43 5.99
N ALA A 222 19.65 -20.76 4.86
CA ALA A 222 20.78 -19.86 4.64
C ALA A 222 20.74 -18.68 5.63
N PHE A 223 19.59 -18.03 5.77
CA PHE A 223 19.41 -16.94 6.73
C PHE A 223 19.67 -17.39 8.18
N ALA A 224 19.10 -18.52 8.61
CA ALA A 224 19.31 -19.03 9.97
C ALA A 224 20.79 -19.32 10.27
N THR A 225 21.54 -19.81 9.28
CA THR A 225 22.98 -20.06 9.39
C THR A 225 23.77 -18.76 9.48
N LEU A 226 23.46 -17.79 8.62
CA LEU A 226 24.10 -16.46 8.62
C LEU A 226 23.84 -15.72 9.93
N HIS A 227 22.60 -15.71 10.40
CA HIS A 227 22.22 -15.05 11.65
C HIS A 227 23.00 -15.60 12.86
N LYS A 228 23.14 -16.93 12.95
CA LYS A 228 23.97 -17.58 13.98
C LYS A 228 25.45 -17.22 13.85
N ARG A 229 26.01 -17.28 12.64
CA ARG A 229 27.42 -16.97 12.37
C ARG A 229 27.79 -15.53 12.73
N CYS A 230 26.90 -14.58 12.47
CA CYS A 230 27.10 -13.17 12.81
C CYS A 230 26.75 -12.85 14.27
N ALA A 231 26.38 -13.84 15.09
CA ALA A 231 25.96 -13.65 16.49
C ALA A 231 24.89 -12.56 16.69
N GLY A 232 24.04 -12.34 15.69
CA GLY A 232 23.04 -11.27 15.70
C GLY A 232 23.60 -9.84 15.52
N ASP A 233 24.88 -9.65 15.19
CA ASP A 233 25.40 -8.33 14.82
C ASP A 233 24.77 -7.85 13.51
N ALA A 234 23.87 -6.88 13.62
CA ALA A 234 23.10 -6.36 12.51
C ALA A 234 23.98 -5.82 11.37
N ARG A 235 25.15 -5.24 11.66
CA ARG A 235 26.05 -4.69 10.63
C ARG A 235 26.74 -5.79 9.83
N SER A 236 27.29 -6.79 10.51
CA SER A 236 27.92 -7.94 9.83
C SER A 236 26.89 -8.76 9.06
N LEU A 237 25.68 -8.88 9.61
CA LEU A 237 24.58 -9.59 8.96
C LEU A 237 24.09 -8.84 7.72
N GLU A 238 23.88 -7.52 7.78
CA GLU A 238 23.52 -6.69 6.62
C GLU A 238 24.54 -6.82 5.48
N ARG A 239 25.85 -6.71 5.80
CA ARG A 239 26.91 -6.83 4.79
C ARG A 239 26.90 -8.19 4.10
N THR A 240 26.60 -9.25 4.83
CA THR A 240 26.55 -10.61 4.26
C THR A 240 25.28 -10.81 3.44
N LEU A 241 24.13 -10.35 3.95
CA LEU A 241 22.84 -10.40 3.25
C LEU A 241 22.83 -9.57 1.96
N SER A 242 23.50 -8.43 1.94
CA SER A 242 23.59 -7.59 0.73
C SER A 242 24.31 -8.28 -0.43
N ARG A 243 25.23 -9.21 -0.13
CA ARG A 243 25.96 -10.00 -1.12
C ARG A 243 25.22 -11.28 -1.49
N ASP A 244 24.75 -12.03 -0.50
CA ASP A 244 24.31 -13.42 -0.68
C ASP A 244 22.80 -13.55 -0.91
N LEU A 245 22.01 -12.59 -0.41
CA LEU A 245 20.54 -12.57 -0.50
C LEU A 245 20.01 -11.17 -0.87
N PRO A 246 20.43 -10.58 -2.01
CA PRO A 246 19.89 -9.30 -2.45
C PRO A 246 18.41 -9.44 -2.80
N GLY A 247 17.62 -8.41 -2.48
CA GLY A 247 16.20 -8.37 -2.82
C GLY A 247 15.25 -8.96 -1.76
N THR A 248 15.80 -9.52 -0.69
CA THR A 248 15.03 -10.14 0.41
C THR A 248 14.59 -9.12 1.46
N TYR A 249 13.51 -9.44 2.17
CA TYR A 249 13.10 -8.71 3.37
C TYR A 249 14.16 -8.78 4.47
N TYR A 250 14.92 -9.89 4.57
CA TYR A 250 16.04 -10.01 5.50
C TYR A 250 17.00 -8.84 5.36
N ARG A 251 17.46 -8.56 4.13
CA ARG A 251 18.36 -7.45 3.85
C ARG A 251 17.74 -6.12 4.23
N TYR A 252 16.48 -5.89 3.87
CA TYR A 252 15.79 -4.65 4.20
C TYR A 252 15.73 -4.42 5.73
N TYR A 253 15.31 -5.45 6.47
CA TYR A 253 15.16 -5.38 7.92
C TYR A 253 16.48 -5.03 8.63
N TYR A 254 17.54 -5.78 8.32
CA TYR A 254 18.85 -5.58 8.94
C TYR A 254 19.59 -4.35 8.41
N TYR A 255 19.29 -3.89 7.20
CA TYR A 255 19.74 -2.58 6.72
C TYR A 255 19.23 -1.46 7.61
N ILE A 256 17.92 -1.40 7.84
CA ILE A 256 17.31 -0.38 8.70
C ILE A 256 17.81 -0.53 10.14
N GLU A 257 17.97 -1.75 10.64
CA GLU A 257 18.53 -2.01 11.97
C GLU A 257 19.97 -1.51 12.11
N SER A 258 20.80 -1.77 11.11
CA SER A 258 22.19 -1.30 11.09
C SER A 258 22.29 0.23 11.11
N LEU A 259 21.36 0.92 10.44
CA LEU A 259 21.28 2.39 10.44
C LEU A 259 20.86 2.95 11.79
N LEU A 260 19.88 2.31 12.46
CA LEU A 260 19.43 2.72 13.79
C LEU A 260 20.53 2.52 14.85
N LEU A 261 21.39 1.52 14.66
CA LEU A 261 22.53 1.23 15.52
C LEU A 261 23.81 2.03 15.15
N ALA A 262 23.78 2.86 14.11
CA ALA A 262 24.90 3.72 13.76
C ALA A 262 24.96 4.93 14.71
N PRO A 263 26.13 5.31 15.25
CA PRO A 263 26.25 6.57 15.97
C PRO A 263 25.86 7.73 15.04
N PRO A 264 25.22 8.80 15.56
CA PRO A 264 24.90 9.96 14.74
C PRO A 264 26.18 10.47 14.11
N ALA A 265 26.16 10.68 12.79
CA ALA A 265 27.33 11.17 12.06
C ALA A 265 27.83 12.45 12.73
N THR A 266 28.97 12.36 13.43
CA THR A 266 29.70 13.53 13.89
C THR A 266 30.02 14.33 12.64
N ARG A 267 29.35 15.48 12.47
CA ARG A 267 29.79 16.50 11.53
C ARG A 267 31.20 16.90 11.98
N THR A 268 32.22 16.30 11.37
CA THR A 268 33.59 16.80 11.40
C THR A 268 33.61 18.08 10.57
N GLY A 269 33.13 19.15 11.19
CA GLY A 269 33.48 20.51 10.83
C GLY A 269 34.71 20.89 11.64
N ASP A 270 35.86 20.34 11.27
CA ASP A 270 37.15 20.94 11.62
C ASP A 270 37.70 21.52 10.32
N ARG A 271 37.41 22.81 10.11
CA ARG A 271 38.15 23.65 9.18
C ARG A 271 38.99 24.57 10.06
N SER A 272 40.21 24.12 10.33
CA SER A 272 41.38 24.97 10.55
C SER A 272 41.63 25.86 9.33
#